data_AF-A0A1J7H382-F1
#
_entry.id   AF-A0A1J7H382-F1
#
_cell.length_a   1.000
_cell.length_b   1.000
_cell.length_c   1.000
_cell.angle_alpha   90.00
_cell.angle_beta   90.00
_cell.angle_gamma   90.00
#
_symmetry.space_group_name_H-M   'P 1'
#
loop_
_entity.id
_entity.type
_entity.pdbx_description
1 polymer ?
#
loop_
_entity_poly.entity_id
_entity_poly.type
_entity_poly.pdbx_seq_one_letter_code
_entity_poly.pdbx_strand_id
1 'polypeptide(L)'
;MSDLHLELQESGWEELRKEARKIEGDLDVKLSSYAKLCARFNQSGHVDGGSSPLGSSRSGKSMEMEIQSLLEKLLDINDSMSRCAASAGPATSITQKLARHRDILHEFTQEFRRINGNLISMREHAELLSSVRDDITDFKTSGGLSPRMQLLRERAAIHGSISHIDDVINQAQATRSVLGSQRALFGDVQGKVKVLGDKFPIIGSILGSIRRRRSRDNLILAAVIAACLKYSSIVPVSDETQWFREWTIQHRPNITENSHNETILHPRWDGVVVVTNTMKIFSPVT
;
A
#
# COMPACT_ATOMS: atom_id res chain seq x y z
N MET A 1 18.76 40.92 27.22
CA MET A 1 18.61 39.79 26.28
C MET A 1 17.14 39.43 26.05
N SER A 2 16.25 39.60 27.03
CA SER A 2 14.80 39.44 26.89
C SER A 2 14.15 40.41 25.88
N ASP A 3 14.55 41.68 25.88
CA ASP A 3 13.91 42.71 25.04
C ASP A 3 14.20 42.52 23.54
N LEU A 4 15.42 42.06 23.19
CA LEU A 4 15.81 41.79 21.81
C LEU A 4 15.04 40.59 21.22
N HIS A 5 14.73 39.59 22.05
CA HIS A 5 13.94 38.43 21.65
C HIS A 5 12.48 38.80 21.38
N LEU A 6 11.92 39.72 22.19
CA LEU A 6 10.58 40.28 21.99
C LEU A 6 10.49 41.11 20.70
N GLU A 7 11.46 41.99 20.42
CA GLU A 7 11.48 42.79 19.17
C GLU A 7 11.59 41.92 17.91
N LEU A 8 12.46 40.90 17.91
CA LEU A 8 12.60 39.97 16.79
C LEU A 8 11.32 39.18 16.55
N GLN A 9 10.64 38.77 17.62
CA GLN A 9 9.39 38.04 17.55
C GLN A 9 8.23 38.91 17.07
N GLU A 10 8.19 40.18 17.49
CA GLU A 10 7.21 41.17 17.03
C GLU A 10 7.42 41.52 15.55
N SER A 11 8.68 41.60 15.09
CA SER A 11 9.02 41.77 13.67
C SER A 11 8.56 40.58 12.82
N GLY A 12 8.84 39.34 13.25
CA GLY A 12 8.41 38.14 12.53
C GLY A 12 6.89 37.99 12.45
N TRP A 13 6.18 38.32 13.53
CA TRP A 13 4.71 38.36 13.54
C TRP A 13 4.16 39.40 12.55
N GLU A 14 4.75 40.59 12.52
CA GLU A 14 4.31 41.69 11.65
C GLU A 14 4.51 41.40 10.17
N GLU A 15 5.57 40.68 9.81
CA GLU A 15 5.81 40.17 8.44
C GLU A 15 4.74 39.17 8.02
N LEU A 16 4.48 38.15 8.85
CA LEU A 16 3.42 37.17 8.60
C LEU A 16 2.05 37.84 8.44
N ARG A 17 1.78 38.89 9.22
CA ARG A 17 0.51 39.64 9.16
C ARG A 17 0.35 40.40 7.86
N LYS A 18 1.43 40.98 7.33
CA LYS A 18 1.41 41.64 6.01
C LYS A 18 1.18 40.62 4.90
N GLU A 19 1.81 39.46 5.00
CA GLU A 19 1.63 38.37 4.04
C GLU A 19 0.20 37.82 4.05
N ALA A 20 -0.37 37.55 5.23
CA ALA A 20 -1.76 37.13 5.38
C ALA A 20 -2.72 38.11 4.69
N ARG A 21 -2.61 39.42 4.95
CA ARG A 21 -3.47 40.43 4.32
C ARG A 21 -3.34 40.47 2.79
N LYS A 22 -2.15 40.19 2.26
CA LYS A 22 -1.94 40.09 0.82
C LYS A 22 -2.71 38.89 0.25
N ILE A 23 -2.58 37.72 0.87
CA ILE A 23 -3.29 36.51 0.46
C ILE A 23 -4.81 36.66 0.62
N GLU A 24 -5.28 37.30 1.69
CA GLU A 24 -6.69 37.63 1.91
C GLU A 24 -7.24 38.52 0.77
N GLY A 25 -6.47 39.54 0.34
CA GLY A 25 -6.84 40.37 -0.81
C GLY A 25 -6.89 39.60 -2.13
N ASP A 26 -5.90 38.73 -2.37
CA ASP A 26 -5.89 37.88 -3.56
C ASP A 26 -7.07 36.89 -3.56
N LEU A 27 -7.43 36.34 -2.41
CA LEU A 27 -8.59 35.47 -2.21
C LEU A 27 -9.91 36.19 -2.53
N ASP A 28 -10.10 37.41 -2.04
CA ASP A 28 -11.32 38.20 -2.30
C ASP A 28 -11.55 38.43 -3.80
N VAL A 29 -10.49 38.83 -4.51
CA VAL A 29 -10.55 39.05 -5.97
C VAL A 29 -10.88 37.74 -6.70
N LYS A 30 -10.21 36.64 -6.34
CA LYS A 30 -10.40 35.34 -6.99
C LYS A 30 -11.78 34.75 -6.70
N LEU A 31 -12.26 34.80 -5.47
CA LEU A 31 -13.60 34.36 -5.09
C LEU A 31 -14.68 35.17 -5.80
N SER A 32 -14.49 36.49 -5.90
CA SER A 32 -15.39 37.36 -6.66
C SER A 32 -15.45 36.98 -8.15
N SER A 33 -14.31 36.68 -8.78
CA SER A 33 -14.25 36.17 -10.15
C SER A 33 -14.91 34.80 -10.29
N TYR A 34 -14.71 33.92 -9.32
CA TYR A 34 -15.28 32.57 -9.30
C TYR A 34 -16.80 32.60 -9.16
N ALA A 35 -17.33 33.46 -8.28
CA ALA A 35 -18.76 33.70 -8.13
C ALA A 35 -19.39 34.27 -9.41
N LYS A 36 -18.68 35.16 -10.13
CA LYS A 36 -19.14 35.69 -11.44
C LYS A 36 -19.20 34.59 -12.50
N LEU A 37 -18.26 33.64 -12.51
CA LEU A 37 -18.35 32.47 -13.38
C LEU A 37 -19.61 31.65 -13.07
N CYS A 38 -19.91 31.42 -11.79
CA CYS A 38 -21.14 30.77 -11.37
C CYS A 38 -22.40 31.51 -11.86
N ALA A 39 -22.45 32.84 -11.75
CA ALA A 39 -23.58 33.63 -12.23
C ALA A 39 -23.78 33.55 -13.75
N ARG A 40 -22.69 33.41 -14.54
CA ARG A 40 -22.76 33.21 -16.00
C ARG A 40 -23.36 31.85 -16.37
N PHE A 41 -23.07 30.80 -15.60
CA PHE A 41 -23.71 29.50 -15.79
C PHE A 41 -25.24 29.58 -15.62
N ASN A 42 -25.72 30.43 -14.71
CA ASN A 42 -27.17 30.63 -14.49
C ASN A 42 -27.86 31.33 -15.67
N GLN A 43 -27.17 32.26 -16.33
CA GLN A 43 -27.71 32.99 -17.46
C GLN A 43 -27.64 32.18 -18.77
N SER A 44 -26.66 31.30 -18.90
CA SER A 44 -26.48 30.47 -20.12
C SER A 44 -27.59 29.44 -20.34
N GLY A 45 -28.48 29.21 -19.37
CA GLY A 45 -29.69 28.41 -19.56
C GLY A 45 -30.76 29.08 -20.43
N HIS A 46 -30.63 30.38 -20.73
CA HIS A 46 -31.70 31.17 -21.36
C HIS A 46 -31.38 31.75 -22.75
N VAL A 47 -30.15 31.63 -23.26
CA VAL A 47 -29.79 32.25 -24.56
C VAL A 47 -28.87 31.38 -25.41
N ASP A 48 -29.32 31.15 -26.65
CA ASP A 48 -28.50 30.77 -27.80
C ASP A 48 -27.20 31.60 -27.84
N GLY A 49 -26.04 30.95 -27.99
CA GLY A 49 -24.81 31.68 -28.30
C GLY A 49 -23.49 31.02 -27.90
N GLY A 50 -23.03 30.06 -28.71
CA GLY A 50 -21.63 29.91 -29.17
C GLY A 50 -20.47 29.71 -28.19
N SER A 51 -20.66 29.79 -26.87
CA SER A 51 -19.59 29.57 -25.90
C SER A 51 -19.64 28.12 -25.40
N SER A 52 -18.76 27.29 -25.96
CA SER A 52 -18.71 25.86 -25.65
C SER A 52 -18.54 25.64 -24.14
N PRO A 53 -19.43 24.90 -23.46
CA PRO A 53 -19.38 24.69 -22.00
C PRO A 53 -18.06 24.07 -21.52
N LEU A 54 -17.32 23.40 -22.42
CA LEU A 54 -15.99 22.86 -22.16
C LEU A 54 -14.92 23.94 -21.85
N GLY A 55 -14.97 25.11 -22.49
CA GLY A 55 -14.01 26.20 -22.25
C GLY A 55 -14.20 26.85 -20.88
N SER A 56 -15.46 27.08 -20.51
CA SER A 56 -15.84 27.59 -19.19
C SER A 56 -15.55 26.59 -18.07
N SER A 57 -15.69 25.28 -18.35
CA SER A 57 -15.37 24.20 -17.41
C SER A 57 -13.89 24.12 -17.05
N ARG A 58 -12.99 24.29 -18.05
CA ARG A 58 -11.53 24.32 -17.83
C ARG A 58 -11.09 25.56 -17.05
N SER A 59 -11.64 26.73 -17.40
CA SER A 59 -11.34 27.98 -16.71
C SER A 59 -11.82 27.97 -15.25
N GLY A 60 -13.00 27.41 -14.98
CA GLY A 60 -13.52 27.23 -13.62
C GLY A 60 -12.63 26.34 -12.75
N LYS A 61 -12.22 25.16 -13.28
CA LYS A 61 -11.31 24.24 -12.57
C LYS A 61 -9.95 24.87 -12.25
N SER A 62 -9.39 25.66 -13.16
CA SER A 62 -8.14 26.39 -12.91
C SER A 62 -8.29 27.37 -11.73
N MET A 63 -9.38 28.14 -11.72
CA MET A 63 -9.65 29.10 -10.66
C MET A 63 -9.94 28.41 -9.31
N GLU A 64 -10.59 27.25 -9.34
CA GLU A 64 -10.80 26.40 -8.17
C GLU A 64 -9.46 25.98 -7.53
N MET A 65 -8.51 25.47 -8.35
CA MET A 65 -7.18 25.07 -7.87
C MET A 65 -6.38 26.27 -7.33
N GLU A 66 -6.46 27.43 -7.98
CA GLU A 66 -5.80 28.65 -7.50
C GLU A 66 -6.34 29.11 -6.15
N ILE A 67 -7.66 29.11 -5.96
CA ILE A 67 -8.29 29.47 -4.68
C ILE A 67 -7.91 28.47 -3.58
N GLN A 68 -7.91 27.17 -3.88
CA GLN A 68 -7.46 26.14 -2.94
C GLN A 68 -6.01 26.36 -2.51
N SER A 69 -5.11 26.66 -3.46
CA SER A 69 -3.72 26.97 -3.15
C SER A 69 -3.57 28.23 -2.28
N LEU A 70 -4.39 29.27 -2.51
CA LEU A 70 -4.36 30.47 -1.69
C LEU A 70 -4.90 30.22 -0.26
N LEU A 71 -5.96 29.41 -0.11
CA LEU A 71 -6.49 29.02 1.19
C LEU A 71 -5.46 28.20 1.99
N GLU A 72 -4.77 27.27 1.34
CA GLU A 72 -3.70 26.47 1.95
C GLU A 72 -2.54 27.37 2.42
N LYS A 73 -2.10 28.32 1.59
CA LYS A 73 -1.08 29.30 1.99
C LYS A 73 -1.52 30.15 3.18
N LEU A 74 -2.77 30.60 3.22
CA LEU A 74 -3.29 31.37 4.36
C LEU A 74 -3.36 30.53 5.64
N LEU A 75 -3.63 29.23 5.52
CA LEU A 75 -3.57 28.28 6.63
C LEU A 75 -2.13 28.13 7.15
N ASP A 76 -1.15 27.94 6.26
CA ASP A 76 0.26 27.84 6.63
C ASP A 76 0.80 29.10 7.33
N ILE A 77 0.37 30.28 6.85
CA ILE A 77 0.69 31.56 7.47
C ILE A 77 0.04 31.63 8.86
N ASN A 78 -1.22 31.25 9.01
CA ASN A 78 -1.92 31.20 10.30
C ASN A 78 -1.25 30.24 11.29
N ASP A 79 -0.75 29.09 10.83
CA ASP A 79 -0.01 28.16 11.67
C ASP A 79 1.36 28.72 12.09
N SER A 80 2.02 29.47 11.21
CA SER A 80 3.28 30.15 11.51
C SER A 80 3.06 31.29 12.51
N MET A 81 1.99 32.07 12.33
CA MET A 81 1.52 33.06 13.30
C MET A 81 1.21 32.42 14.65
N SER A 82 0.59 31.23 14.66
CA SER A 82 0.29 30.48 15.89
C SER A 82 1.56 30.12 16.67
N ARG A 83 2.64 29.75 15.96
CA ARG A 83 3.96 29.49 16.57
C ARG A 83 4.54 30.76 17.20
N CYS A 84 4.46 31.90 16.51
CA CYS A 84 4.91 33.20 17.06
C CYS A 84 4.07 33.68 18.25
N ALA A 85 2.77 33.39 18.27
CA ALA A 85 1.87 33.76 19.36
C ALA A 85 2.07 32.88 20.60
N ALA A 86 2.38 31.59 20.42
CA ALA A 86 2.63 30.65 21.52
C ALA A 86 3.80 31.10 22.41
N SER A 87 4.83 31.72 21.83
CA SER A 87 5.97 32.28 22.56
C SER A 87 5.70 33.63 23.23
N ALA A 88 4.57 34.30 22.93
CA ALA A 88 4.20 35.60 23.51
C ALA A 88 3.34 35.49 24.79
N GLY A 89 2.84 34.30 25.12
CA GLY A 89 1.96 34.05 26.27
C GLY A 89 0.46 34.29 25.99
N PRO A 90 -0.45 33.76 26.82
CA PRO A 90 -1.86 33.53 26.44
C PRO A 90 -2.74 34.79 26.33
N ALA A 91 -2.37 35.90 26.98
CA ALA A 91 -3.23 37.09 27.16
C ALA A 91 -2.74 38.33 26.39
N THR A 92 -2.02 38.14 25.27
CA THR A 92 -1.46 39.25 24.50
C THR A 92 -2.37 39.72 23.37
N SER A 93 -2.22 40.98 22.93
CA SER A 93 -2.93 41.50 21.74
C SER A 93 -2.66 40.66 20.48
N ILE A 94 -1.54 39.93 20.44
CA ILE A 94 -1.16 38.99 19.39
C ILE A 94 -2.11 37.79 19.33
N THR A 95 -2.50 37.20 20.47
CA THR A 95 -3.42 36.05 20.50
C THR A 95 -4.82 36.43 20.00
N GLN A 96 -5.29 37.63 20.33
CA GLN A 96 -6.56 38.15 19.81
C GLN A 96 -6.50 38.42 18.29
N LYS A 97 -5.41 39.00 17.80
CA LYS A 97 -5.21 39.22 16.36
C LYS A 97 -5.12 37.89 15.58
N LEU A 98 -4.46 36.88 16.15
CA LEU A 98 -4.43 35.53 15.58
C LEU A 98 -5.84 34.92 15.47
N ALA A 99 -6.65 35.05 16.52
CA ALA A 99 -8.04 34.58 16.49
C ALA A 99 -8.81 35.18 15.31
N ARG A 100 -8.63 36.50 15.06
CA ARG A 100 -9.23 37.16 13.89
C ARG A 100 -8.77 36.59 12.55
N HIS A 101 -7.47 36.32 12.37
CA HIS A 101 -6.99 35.72 11.12
C HIS A 101 -7.50 34.29 10.90
N ARG A 102 -7.75 33.54 11.98
CA ARG A 102 -8.40 32.22 11.90
C ARG A 102 -9.88 32.34 11.51
N ASP A 103 -10.59 33.31 12.07
CA ASP A 103 -11.99 33.59 11.70
C ASP A 103 -12.09 33.95 10.20
N ILE A 104 -11.21 34.85 9.71
CA ILE A 104 -11.16 35.26 8.30
C ILE A 104 -10.87 34.06 7.38
N LEU A 105 -9.89 33.22 7.71
CA LEU A 105 -9.62 31.99 6.96
C LEU A 105 -10.85 31.07 6.91
N HIS A 106 -11.56 30.95 8.03
CA HIS A 106 -12.78 30.15 8.11
C HIS A 106 -13.88 30.70 7.20
N GLU A 107 -14.11 32.02 7.22
CA GLU A 107 -15.07 32.71 6.36
C GLU A 107 -14.75 32.49 4.88
N PHE A 108 -13.50 32.68 4.44
CA PHE A 108 -13.10 32.42 3.06
C PHE A 108 -13.28 30.96 2.65
N THR A 109 -12.95 30.02 3.55
CA THR A 109 -13.13 28.59 3.30
C THR A 109 -14.61 28.24 3.13
N GLN A 110 -15.47 28.79 3.98
CA GLN A 110 -16.91 28.59 3.92
C GLN A 110 -17.50 29.19 2.64
N GLU A 111 -17.10 30.40 2.29
CA GLU A 111 -17.58 31.09 1.09
C GLU A 111 -17.16 30.35 -0.18
N PHE A 112 -15.91 29.88 -0.24
CA PHE A 112 -15.44 29.03 -1.34
C PHE A 112 -16.30 27.76 -1.48
N ARG A 113 -16.55 27.04 -0.38
CA ARG A 113 -17.39 25.83 -0.41
C ARG A 113 -18.80 26.13 -0.88
N ARG A 114 -19.38 27.25 -0.45
CA ARG A 114 -20.72 27.70 -0.86
C ARG A 114 -20.78 27.98 -2.36
N ILE A 115 -19.83 28.74 -2.89
CA ILE A 115 -19.75 29.06 -4.33
C ILE A 115 -19.49 27.79 -5.15
N ASN A 116 -18.57 26.93 -4.70
CA ASN A 116 -18.21 25.71 -5.41
C ASN A 116 -19.39 24.72 -5.49
N GLY A 117 -20.09 24.51 -4.36
CA GLY A 117 -21.27 23.66 -4.32
C GLY A 117 -22.39 24.15 -5.25
N ASN A 118 -22.61 25.47 -5.30
CA ASN A 118 -23.54 26.06 -6.25
C ASN A 118 -23.11 25.78 -7.70
N LEU A 119 -21.85 26.04 -8.06
CA LEU A 119 -21.33 25.82 -9.41
C LEU A 119 -21.45 24.36 -9.86
N ILE A 120 -21.16 23.40 -8.98
CA ILE A 120 -21.28 21.97 -9.25
C ILE A 120 -22.75 21.61 -9.53
N SER A 121 -23.66 22.01 -8.64
CA SER A 121 -25.10 21.75 -8.82
C SER A 121 -25.64 22.35 -10.13
N MET A 122 -25.18 23.55 -10.48
CA MET A 122 -25.53 24.19 -11.75
C MET A 122 -25.00 23.45 -12.98
N ARG A 123 -23.76 22.96 -12.90
CA ARG A 123 -23.16 22.16 -13.97
C ARG A 123 -23.93 20.85 -14.16
N GLU A 124 -24.23 20.14 -13.08
CA GLU A 124 -25.03 18.90 -13.11
C GLU A 124 -26.39 19.15 -13.76
N HIS A 125 -27.08 20.23 -13.38
CA HIS A 125 -28.35 20.61 -14.00
C HIS A 125 -28.21 20.89 -15.51
N ALA A 126 -27.13 21.57 -15.92
CA ALA A 126 -26.86 21.83 -17.34
C ALA A 126 -26.54 20.54 -18.13
N GLU A 127 -25.78 19.61 -17.55
CA GLU A 127 -25.47 18.31 -18.16
C GLU A 127 -26.74 17.45 -18.35
N LEU A 128 -27.63 17.43 -17.35
CA LEU A 128 -28.92 16.75 -17.46
C LEU A 128 -29.79 17.35 -18.58
N LEU A 129 -29.89 18.69 -18.67
CA LEU A 129 -30.65 19.34 -19.74
C LEU A 129 -30.03 19.16 -21.12
N SER A 130 -28.69 19.09 -21.21
CA SER A 130 -27.99 18.76 -22.46
C SER A 130 -28.34 17.35 -22.92
N SER A 131 -28.27 16.36 -22.02
CA SER A 131 -28.62 14.96 -22.34
C SER A 131 -30.05 14.85 -22.85
N VAL A 132 -31.02 15.51 -22.18
CA VAL A 132 -32.42 15.51 -22.63
C VAL A 132 -32.57 16.19 -24.00
N ARG A 133 -31.85 17.28 -24.25
CA ARG A 133 -31.86 17.96 -25.55
C ARG A 133 -31.27 17.08 -26.64
N ASP A 134 -30.19 16.38 -26.35
CA ASP A 134 -29.54 15.46 -27.27
C ASP A 134 -30.47 14.30 -27.61
N ASP A 135 -31.15 13.71 -26.61
CA ASP A 135 -32.18 12.66 -26.83
C ASP A 135 -33.36 13.17 -27.68
N ILE A 136 -33.86 14.38 -27.41
CA ILE A 136 -34.93 15.00 -28.21
C ILE A 136 -34.46 15.24 -29.65
N THR A 137 -33.22 15.68 -29.82
CA THR A 137 -32.65 15.97 -31.14
C THR A 137 -32.40 14.69 -31.90
N ASP A 138 -31.87 13.65 -31.25
CA ASP A 138 -31.69 12.31 -31.83
C ASP A 138 -33.05 11.71 -32.24
N PHE A 139 -34.07 11.82 -31.38
CA PHE A 139 -35.44 11.42 -31.71
C PHE A 139 -36.01 12.17 -32.93
N LYS A 140 -35.76 13.48 -33.04
CA LYS A 140 -36.20 14.29 -34.18
C LYS A 140 -35.42 13.99 -35.47
N THR A 141 -34.10 13.85 -35.37
CA THR A 141 -33.20 13.66 -36.53
C THR A 141 -33.21 12.25 -37.07
N SER A 142 -33.50 11.24 -36.24
CA SER A 142 -33.82 9.88 -36.67
C SER A 142 -35.19 9.77 -37.37
N GLY A 143 -35.80 10.91 -37.73
CA GLY A 143 -36.98 10.99 -38.55
C GLY A 143 -38.26 10.63 -37.80
N GLY A 144 -38.27 10.84 -36.48
CA GLY A 144 -39.41 10.51 -35.61
C GLY A 144 -39.94 9.12 -35.95
N LEU A 145 -39.13 8.09 -35.69
CA LEU A 145 -39.59 6.71 -35.84
C LEU A 145 -40.95 6.62 -35.15
N SER A 146 -42.00 6.38 -35.94
CA SER A 146 -43.37 6.28 -35.44
C SER A 146 -43.33 5.42 -34.17
N PRO A 147 -44.07 5.74 -33.10
CA PRO A 147 -44.12 4.89 -31.90
C PRO A 147 -44.28 3.40 -32.24
N ARG A 148 -45.00 3.11 -33.34
CA ARG A 148 -45.13 1.78 -33.93
C ARG A 148 -43.80 1.14 -34.36
N MET A 149 -42.90 1.86 -35.01
CA MET A 149 -41.59 1.37 -35.45
C MET A 149 -40.65 1.13 -34.26
N GLN A 150 -40.71 1.96 -33.22
CA GLN A 150 -39.97 1.74 -31.97
C GLN A 150 -40.46 0.47 -31.27
N LEU A 151 -41.77 0.26 -31.19
CA LEU A 151 -42.37 -0.98 -30.66
C LEU A 151 -41.99 -2.22 -31.49
N LEU A 152 -41.89 -2.09 -32.82
CA LEU A 152 -41.44 -3.19 -33.68
C LEU A 152 -39.96 -3.54 -33.46
N ARG A 153 -39.11 -2.52 -33.27
CA ARG A 153 -37.70 -2.72 -32.93
C ARG A 153 -37.53 -3.34 -31.54
N GLU A 154 -38.31 -2.87 -30.56
CA GLU A 154 -38.34 -3.45 -29.21
C GLU A 154 -38.78 -4.92 -29.26
N ARG A 155 -39.81 -5.24 -30.04
CA ARG A 155 -40.25 -6.62 -30.26
C ARG A 155 -39.15 -7.48 -30.89
N ALA A 156 -38.40 -6.95 -31.85
CA ALA A 156 -37.26 -7.66 -32.43
C ALA A 156 -36.13 -7.89 -31.40
N ALA A 157 -35.85 -6.90 -30.55
CA ALA A 157 -34.87 -7.03 -29.47
C ALA A 157 -35.31 -8.05 -28.39
N ILE A 158 -36.60 -8.07 -28.04
CA ILE A 158 -37.18 -9.08 -27.14
C ILE A 158 -37.03 -10.47 -27.74
N HIS A 159 -37.33 -10.65 -29.04
CA HIS A 159 -37.12 -11.93 -29.71
C HIS A 159 -35.65 -12.37 -29.70
N GLY A 160 -34.69 -11.46 -29.94
CA GLY A 160 -33.27 -11.75 -29.80
C GLY A 160 -32.89 -12.16 -28.37
N SER A 161 -33.48 -11.48 -27.37
CA SER A 161 -33.25 -11.79 -25.95
C SER A 161 -33.81 -13.16 -25.55
N ILE A 162 -34.96 -13.55 -26.08
CA ILE A 162 -35.55 -14.90 -25.86
C ILE A 162 -34.61 -15.98 -26.42
N SER A 163 -34.09 -15.79 -27.65
CA SER A 163 -33.13 -16.74 -28.23
C SER A 163 -31.85 -16.84 -27.38
N HIS A 164 -31.35 -15.73 -26.86
CA HIS A 164 -30.18 -15.73 -25.99
C HIS A 164 -30.47 -16.41 -24.63
N ILE A 165 -31.68 -16.27 -24.08
CA ILE A 165 -32.10 -17.00 -22.88
C ILE A 165 -32.11 -18.51 -23.15
N ASP A 166 -32.57 -18.95 -24.31
CA ASP A 166 -32.54 -20.37 -24.69
C ASP A 166 -31.10 -20.90 -24.74
N ASP A 167 -30.14 -20.13 -25.26
CA ASP A 167 -28.72 -20.49 -25.24
C ASP A 167 -28.18 -20.62 -23.80
N VAL A 168 -28.54 -19.68 -22.92
CA VAL A 168 -28.16 -19.73 -21.50
C VAL A 168 -28.79 -20.94 -20.80
N ILE A 169 -30.05 -21.28 -21.11
CA ILE A 169 -30.72 -22.48 -20.59
C ILE A 169 -29.98 -23.74 -21.06
N ASN A 170 -29.64 -23.82 -22.34
CA ASN A 170 -28.89 -24.94 -22.90
C ASN A 170 -27.51 -25.08 -22.23
N GLN A 171 -26.80 -23.97 -22.04
CA GLN A 171 -25.51 -23.95 -21.33
C GLN A 171 -25.66 -24.38 -19.86
N ALA A 172 -26.71 -23.93 -19.18
CA ALA A 172 -27.01 -24.33 -17.81
C ALA A 172 -27.34 -25.83 -17.69
N GLN A 173 -28.12 -26.38 -18.64
CA GLN A 173 -28.41 -27.82 -18.70
C GLN A 173 -27.15 -28.65 -18.96
N ALA A 174 -26.28 -28.20 -19.87
CA ALA A 174 -24.98 -28.83 -20.12
C ALA A 174 -24.12 -28.83 -18.86
N THR A 175 -24.07 -27.69 -18.14
CA THR A 175 -23.34 -27.57 -16.88
C THR A 175 -23.92 -28.48 -15.80
N ARG A 176 -25.26 -28.58 -15.69
CA ARG A 176 -25.93 -29.51 -14.77
C ARG A 176 -25.55 -30.97 -15.06
N SER A 177 -25.48 -31.35 -16.34
CA SER A 177 -25.04 -32.69 -16.74
C SER A 177 -23.59 -32.97 -16.31
N VAL A 178 -22.68 -32.00 -16.54
CA VAL A 178 -21.27 -32.09 -16.12
C VAL A 178 -21.12 -32.17 -14.60
N LEU A 179 -21.87 -31.37 -13.83
CA LEU A 179 -21.85 -31.45 -12.37
C LEU A 179 -22.42 -32.79 -11.87
N GLY A 180 -23.42 -33.34 -12.55
CA GLY A 180 -23.96 -34.68 -12.30
C GLY A 180 -22.90 -35.77 -12.49
N SER A 181 -22.13 -35.72 -13.58
CA SER A 181 -21.05 -36.68 -13.82
C SER A 181 -19.89 -36.48 -12.85
N GLN A 182 -19.51 -35.24 -12.53
CA GLN A 182 -18.50 -34.94 -11.50
C GLN A 182 -18.89 -35.49 -10.13
N ARG A 183 -20.17 -35.37 -9.74
CA ARG A 183 -20.67 -35.94 -8.47
C ARG A 183 -20.52 -37.48 -8.46
N ALA A 184 -20.82 -38.14 -9.57
CA ALA A 184 -20.61 -39.58 -9.69
C ALA A 184 -19.12 -39.95 -9.57
N LEU A 185 -18.22 -39.18 -10.20
CA LEU A 185 -16.77 -39.36 -10.08
C LEU A 185 -16.27 -39.14 -8.65
N PHE A 186 -16.76 -38.13 -7.93
CA PHE A 186 -16.43 -37.92 -6.52
C PHE A 186 -16.93 -39.06 -5.64
N GLY A 187 -18.10 -39.63 -5.93
CA GLY A 187 -18.58 -40.85 -5.27
C GLY A 187 -17.62 -42.03 -5.45
N ASP A 188 -17.11 -42.25 -6.67
CA ASP A 188 -16.11 -43.28 -6.96
C ASP A 188 -14.78 -43.02 -6.26
N VAL A 189 -14.29 -41.77 -6.27
CA VAL A 189 -13.07 -41.36 -5.56
C VAL A 189 -13.23 -41.54 -4.06
N GLN A 190 -14.36 -41.15 -3.46
CA GLN A 190 -14.63 -41.37 -2.04
C GLN A 190 -14.61 -42.86 -1.69
N GLY A 191 -15.19 -43.71 -2.56
CA GLY A 191 -15.10 -45.16 -2.45
C GLY A 191 -13.65 -45.66 -2.46
N LYS A 192 -12.84 -45.20 -3.41
CA LYS A 192 -11.41 -45.57 -3.52
C LYS A 192 -10.56 -45.05 -2.35
N VAL A 193 -10.83 -43.83 -1.87
CA VAL A 193 -10.16 -43.25 -0.68
C VAL A 193 -10.52 -44.03 0.57
N LYS A 194 -11.77 -44.48 0.71
CA LYS A 194 -12.17 -45.37 1.81
C LYS A 194 -11.38 -46.70 1.76
N VAL A 195 -11.27 -47.30 0.57
CA VAL A 195 -10.46 -48.52 0.36
C VAL A 195 -8.97 -48.29 0.66
N LEU A 196 -8.42 -47.11 0.37
CA LEU A 196 -7.05 -46.74 0.75
C LEU A 196 -6.92 -46.51 2.27
N GLY A 197 -7.92 -45.88 2.89
CA GLY A 197 -8.05 -45.71 4.34
C GLY A 197 -7.94 -47.04 5.09
N ASP A 198 -8.63 -48.07 4.58
CA ASP A 198 -8.57 -49.42 5.14
C ASP A 198 -7.16 -50.07 5.05
N LYS A 199 -6.27 -49.55 4.19
CA LYS A 199 -4.89 -50.04 4.01
C LYS A 199 -3.84 -49.23 4.81
N PHE A 200 -4.16 -48.02 5.27
CA PHE A 200 -3.27 -47.20 6.11
C PHE A 200 -2.76 -47.86 7.40
N PRO A 201 -3.53 -48.66 8.17
CA PRO A 201 -3.00 -49.31 9.38
C PRO A 201 -1.84 -50.27 9.09
N ILE A 202 -1.72 -50.80 7.87
CA ILE A 202 -0.63 -51.68 7.46
C ILE A 202 0.69 -50.90 7.33
N ILE A 203 0.64 -49.66 6.86
CA ILE A 203 1.81 -48.77 6.70
C ILE A 203 2.35 -48.35 8.07
N GLY A 204 1.47 -48.10 9.04
CA GLY A 204 1.85 -47.77 10.42
C GLY A 204 2.65 -48.90 11.10
N SER A 205 2.30 -50.16 10.84
CA SER A 205 3.03 -51.33 11.35
C SER A 205 4.46 -51.41 10.82
N ILE A 206 4.65 -51.17 9.52
CA ILE A 206 5.97 -51.18 8.87
C ILE A 206 6.83 -50.02 9.40
N LEU A 207 6.27 -48.81 9.56
CA LEU A 207 7.01 -47.66 10.10
C LEU A 207 7.45 -47.87 11.57
N GLY A 208 6.60 -48.52 12.38
CA GLY A 208 6.94 -48.90 13.75
C GLY A 208 8.13 -49.86 13.83
N SER A 209 8.19 -50.84 12.93
CA SER A 209 9.29 -51.80 12.85
C SER A 209 10.64 -51.12 12.53
N ILE A 210 10.64 -50.09 11.69
CA ILE A 210 11.82 -49.31 11.31
C ILE A 210 12.32 -48.46 12.49
N ARG A 211 11.41 -47.76 13.19
CA ARG A 211 11.77 -46.92 14.35
C ARG A 211 12.42 -47.74 15.47
N ARG A 212 11.93 -48.96 15.70
CA ARG A 212 12.46 -49.87 16.72
C ARG A 212 13.90 -50.32 16.42
N ARG A 213 14.25 -50.49 15.14
CA ARG A 213 15.62 -50.84 14.73
C ARG A 213 16.58 -49.66 14.95
N ARG A 214 16.18 -48.46 14.56
CA ARG A 214 16.99 -47.23 14.72
C ARG A 214 17.23 -46.85 16.20
N SER A 215 16.25 -47.07 17.09
CA SER A 215 16.45 -46.78 18.52
C SER A 215 17.48 -47.70 19.17
N ARG A 216 17.59 -48.94 18.69
CA ARG A 216 18.55 -49.91 19.19
C ARG A 216 19.98 -49.53 18.80
N ASP A 217 20.17 -49.04 17.58
CA ASP A 217 21.47 -48.60 17.08
C ASP A 217 21.98 -47.35 17.83
N ASN A 218 21.10 -46.39 18.13
CA ASN A 218 21.46 -45.22 18.94
C ASN A 218 21.86 -45.58 20.38
N LEU A 219 21.20 -46.59 20.98
CA LEU A 219 21.52 -47.07 22.31
C LEU A 219 22.91 -47.71 22.37
N ILE A 220 23.26 -48.48 21.35
CA ILE A 220 24.60 -49.07 21.21
C ILE A 220 25.65 -47.97 21.08
N LEU A 221 25.40 -46.98 20.21
CA LEU A 221 26.33 -45.87 19.99
C LEU A 221 26.58 -45.04 21.27
N ALA A 222 25.52 -44.73 22.02
CA ALA A 222 25.63 -44.01 23.29
C ALA A 222 26.44 -44.79 24.34
N ALA A 223 26.27 -46.12 24.40
CA ALA A 223 27.03 -46.96 25.32
C ALA A 223 28.53 -46.98 24.98
N VAL A 224 28.88 -47.01 23.69
CA VAL A 224 30.29 -46.95 23.24
C VAL A 224 30.94 -45.62 23.62
N ILE A 225 30.25 -44.50 23.38
CA ILE A 225 30.76 -43.17 23.74
C ILE A 225 30.99 -43.06 25.25
N ALA A 226 30.04 -43.53 26.06
CA ALA A 226 30.16 -43.52 27.52
C ALA A 226 31.35 -44.37 28.01
N ALA A 227 31.59 -45.53 27.39
CA ALA A 227 32.73 -46.38 27.70
C ALA A 227 34.07 -45.68 27.36
N CYS A 228 34.16 -45.02 26.20
CA CYS A 228 35.35 -44.26 25.81
C CYS A 228 35.64 -43.10 26.77
N LEU A 229 34.63 -42.34 27.17
CA LEU A 229 34.79 -41.23 28.12
C LEU A 229 35.24 -41.73 29.51
N LYS A 230 34.70 -42.85 29.97
CA LYS A 230 35.09 -43.47 31.25
C LYS A 230 36.51 -44.00 31.23
N TYR A 231 36.96 -44.57 30.10
CA TYR A 231 38.32 -45.06 29.96
C TYR A 231 39.32 -43.90 29.93
N SER A 232 39.00 -42.81 29.22
CA SER A 232 39.83 -41.61 29.14
C SER A 232 40.04 -40.93 30.49
N SER A 233 39.08 -40.97 31.42
CA SER A 233 39.25 -40.34 32.74
C SER A 233 40.12 -41.12 33.73
N ILE A 234 40.47 -42.38 33.43
CA ILE A 234 41.25 -43.26 34.30
C ILE A 234 42.76 -43.17 34.03
N VAL A 235 43.18 -42.61 32.89
CA VAL A 235 44.59 -42.36 32.58
C VAL A 235 44.98 -40.99 33.14
N PRO A 236 45.81 -40.88 34.19
CA PRO A 236 46.18 -39.58 34.76
C PRO A 236 47.02 -38.76 33.78
N VAL A 237 46.55 -37.53 33.55
CA VAL A 237 47.02 -36.45 32.64
C VAL A 237 48.39 -35.89 33.07
N SER A 238 49.36 -36.75 33.38
CA SER A 238 50.73 -36.32 33.67
C SER A 238 51.73 -36.67 32.56
N ASP A 239 51.41 -37.64 31.69
CA ASP A 239 52.25 -38.03 30.56
C ASP A 239 51.85 -37.38 29.21
N GLU A 240 50.59 -36.94 29.04
CA GLU A 240 50.13 -36.38 27.76
C GLU A 240 50.67 -34.99 27.44
N THR A 241 51.05 -34.20 28.45
CA THR A 241 51.56 -32.84 28.22
C THR A 241 53.01 -32.82 27.73
N GLN A 242 53.78 -33.89 27.99
CA GLN A 242 55.13 -34.05 27.47
C GLN A 242 55.11 -34.47 26.00
N TRP A 243 54.28 -35.45 25.65
CA TRP A 243 54.16 -35.93 24.26
C TRP A 243 53.68 -34.84 23.29
N PHE A 244 52.73 -34.01 23.71
CA PHE A 244 52.23 -32.91 22.87
C PHE A 244 53.28 -31.82 22.61
N ARG A 245 54.15 -31.54 23.60
CA ARG A 245 55.22 -30.55 23.48
C ARG A 245 56.38 -31.03 22.60
N GLU A 246 56.75 -32.31 22.66
CA GLU A 246 57.75 -32.87 21.74
C GLU A 246 57.21 -32.97 20.31
N TRP A 247 55.96 -33.39 20.12
CA TRP A 247 55.37 -33.51 18.79
C TRP A 247 55.25 -32.16 18.04
N THR A 248 54.94 -31.06 18.74
CA THR A 248 54.87 -29.71 18.13
C THR A 248 56.23 -29.13 17.78
N ILE A 249 57.30 -29.49 18.49
CA ILE A 249 58.66 -29.00 18.17
C ILE A 249 59.23 -29.71 16.93
N GLN A 250 58.90 -30.99 16.74
CA GLN A 250 59.45 -31.79 15.64
C GLN A 250 58.78 -31.52 14.28
N HIS A 251 57.60 -30.90 14.25
CA HIS A 251 56.84 -30.63 13.02
C HIS A 251 56.68 -29.13 12.71
N ARG A 252 57.70 -28.31 13.00
CA ARG A 252 57.75 -26.90 12.56
C ARG A 252 58.35 -26.82 11.15
N PRO A 253 57.57 -26.63 10.06
CA PRO A 253 58.12 -26.53 8.71
C PRO A 253 58.92 -25.24 8.52
N ASN A 254 60.13 -25.38 7.98
CA ASN A 254 61.10 -24.32 7.66
C ASN A 254 60.80 -23.78 6.25
N ILE A 255 60.53 -22.48 6.11
CA ILE A 255 60.24 -21.82 4.84
C ILE A 255 61.52 -21.17 4.32
N THR A 256 62.13 -21.72 3.27
CA THR A 256 63.19 -21.07 2.48
C THR A 256 62.99 -21.32 0.98
N GLU A 257 62.49 -20.28 0.31
CA GLU A 257 62.85 -19.77 -1.02
C GLU A 257 63.75 -20.64 -1.94
N ASN A 258 63.20 -21.14 -3.06
CA ASN A 258 63.92 -21.12 -4.35
C ASN A 258 62.96 -21.26 -5.56
N SER A 259 63.35 -20.63 -6.65
CA SER A 259 62.59 -20.30 -7.85
C SER A 259 62.50 -21.44 -8.88
N HIS A 260 61.33 -21.59 -9.51
CA HIS A 260 61.07 -21.55 -10.96
C HIS A 260 59.79 -22.34 -11.30
N ASN A 261 59.03 -21.73 -12.21
CA ASN A 261 58.02 -22.23 -13.14
C ASN A 261 56.68 -22.89 -12.67
N GLU A 262 55.61 -22.35 -13.27
CA GLU A 262 54.27 -22.92 -13.50
C GLU A 262 53.17 -22.77 -12.44
N THR A 263 52.60 -21.57 -12.43
CA THR A 263 51.18 -21.22 -12.56
C THR A 263 50.11 -22.34 -12.53
N ILE A 264 49.14 -22.14 -11.61
CA ILE A 264 47.67 -22.30 -11.73
C ILE A 264 46.97 -23.39 -10.86
N LEU A 265 46.03 -22.87 -10.03
CA LEU A 265 44.82 -23.44 -9.39
C LEU A 265 44.87 -23.96 -7.93
N HIS A 266 44.50 -23.05 -7.01
CA HIS A 266 43.71 -23.30 -5.79
C HIS A 266 42.59 -24.34 -6.03
N PRO A 267 42.16 -25.14 -5.01
CA PRO A 267 41.51 -24.55 -3.83
C PRO A 267 41.66 -25.28 -2.46
N ARG A 268 41.68 -24.44 -1.41
CA ARG A 268 40.83 -24.48 -0.20
C ARG A 268 41.18 -25.48 0.92
N TRP A 269 42.08 -25.01 1.79
CA TRP A 269 42.24 -25.47 3.17
C TRP A 269 41.36 -24.64 4.10
N ASP A 270 40.14 -25.08 4.40
CA ASP A 270 39.28 -24.47 5.44
C ASP A 270 38.58 -25.53 6.31
N GLY A 271 39.21 -26.70 6.48
CA GLY A 271 38.61 -27.85 7.18
C GLY A 271 38.99 -28.01 8.66
N VAL A 272 39.98 -27.27 9.17
CA VAL A 272 40.63 -27.65 10.46
C VAL A 272 40.59 -26.57 11.54
N VAL A 273 40.15 -25.34 11.24
CA VAL A 273 40.17 -24.23 12.22
C VAL A 273 38.81 -23.99 12.92
N VAL A 274 37.73 -24.66 12.51
CA VAL A 274 36.37 -24.31 13.00
C VAL A 274 35.97 -25.00 14.32
N VAL A 275 36.68 -26.04 14.79
CA VAL A 275 36.24 -26.80 15.98
C VAL A 275 36.73 -26.21 17.31
N THR A 276 37.67 -25.25 17.31
CA THR A 276 38.16 -24.64 18.56
C THR A 276 37.41 -23.38 18.98
N ASN A 277 36.48 -22.85 18.17
CA ASN A 277 35.84 -21.56 18.44
C ASN A 277 34.35 -21.61 18.84
N THR A 278 33.73 -22.79 18.89
CA THR A 278 32.31 -22.93 19.28
C THR A 278 32.08 -23.30 20.75
N MET A 279 33.13 -23.48 21.54
CA MET A 279 33.02 -23.88 22.95
C MET A 279 33.20 -22.73 23.96
N LYS A 280 33.29 -21.47 23.51
CA LYS A 280 33.52 -20.29 24.37
C LYS A 280 32.38 -19.26 24.44
N ILE A 281 31.23 -19.50 23.81
CA ILE A 281 30.13 -18.49 23.74
C ILE A 281 28.91 -18.85 24.61
N PHE A 282 28.93 -19.98 25.33
CA PHE A 282 27.91 -20.26 26.36
C PHE A 282 28.54 -20.23 27.76
N SER A 283 28.83 -19.02 28.23
CA SER A 283 28.92 -18.72 29.66
C SER A 283 27.80 -17.73 30.00
N PRO A 284 26.87 -18.07 30.91
CA PRO A 284 25.91 -17.12 31.43
C PRO A 284 26.60 -16.29 32.53
N VAL A 285 26.61 -14.96 32.41
CA VAL A 285 27.07 -14.06 33.47
C VAL A 285 25.99 -13.03 33.71
N THR A 286 25.35 -13.17 34.87
CA THR A 286 24.81 -12.11 35.73
C THR A 286 25.89 -11.12 36.12
#